data_AF-A0AAW2ICA5-F1
#
_entry.id   AF-A0AAW2ICA5-F1
#
_cell.length_a   1.000
_cell.length_b   1.000
_cell.length_c   1.000
_cell.angle_alpha   90.00
_cell.angle_beta   90.00
_cell.angle_gamma   90.00
#
_symmetry.space_group_name_H-M   'P 1'
#
loop_
_entity.id
_entity.type
_entity.pdbx_description
1 polymer ?
#
loop_
_entity_poly.entity_id
_entity_poly.type
_entity_poly.pdbx_seq_one_letter_code
_entity_poly.pdbx_strand_id
1 'polypeptide(L)'
;MFEAHSISTEHKDLIHDVAYDFYGQRMATCSSDQFVKVWDLDEQENWHLTASWKAHSGSVWKVTWAHPEFGQVLATCSFDRTAAVWEEIVGEGSTPGERGMTHWVRRTNLVDSRTSVTDVKFGPKSLGLLLATSSADGMVRIYEAPDIMNLSQWTLQHEIICKLPCSCLSWNTSLSRLHPPMLAVGSDDANKANGGKVFIYEYSESSRRWTKSETLSSVQDPVRDIAFAPNMGRSYHMLAVATKDVRVFILKESTGVQGAGSRFEVEVAALFDDHYCTVWRVSWNVTGTTLASSGDDGCVRLWEANYKSHHWKCIAVLKGDGTQANTEGVITPAAPVISTISPQSTAKYYKLGTISHPNQVPWH
;
A
#
# COMPACT_ATOMS: atom_id res chain seq x y z
N MET A 1 15.18 -3.77 -25.43
CA MET A 1 15.72 -2.62 -24.67
C MET A 1 14.49 -1.96 -24.10
N PHE A 2 14.31 -1.97 -22.78
CA PHE A 2 13.15 -1.34 -22.15
C PHE A 2 13.44 0.16 -22.06
N GLU A 3 12.56 0.98 -22.61
CA GLU A 3 12.66 2.43 -22.57
C GLU A 3 11.64 2.95 -21.55
N ALA A 4 12.10 3.75 -20.58
CA ALA A 4 11.22 4.32 -19.58
C ALA A 4 10.58 5.60 -20.14
N HIS A 5 9.26 5.61 -20.24
CA HIS A 5 8.52 6.78 -20.68
C HIS A 5 7.75 7.42 -19.52
N SER A 6 7.85 8.75 -19.40
CA SER A 6 7.04 9.51 -18.48
C SER A 6 5.65 9.71 -19.08
N ILE A 7 4.62 9.38 -18.32
CA ILE A 7 3.23 9.56 -18.71
C ILE A 7 2.61 10.72 -17.91
N SER A 8 1.86 11.58 -18.59
CA SER A 8 1.09 12.62 -17.91
C SER A 8 -0.19 11.99 -17.36
N THR A 9 -0.33 11.98 -16.05
CA THR A 9 -1.49 11.39 -15.35
C THR A 9 -2.75 12.28 -15.42
N GLU A 10 -2.60 13.50 -15.93
CA GLU A 10 -3.67 14.49 -16.05
C GLU A 10 -4.42 14.81 -14.74
N HIS A 11 -3.89 14.39 -13.58
CA HIS A 11 -4.44 14.74 -12.28
C HIS A 11 -4.16 16.22 -12.01
N LYS A 12 -5.08 16.88 -11.31
CA LYS A 12 -4.97 18.31 -10.99
C LYS A 12 -4.22 18.58 -9.69
N ASP A 13 -3.96 17.54 -8.93
CA ASP A 13 -3.34 17.59 -7.61
C ASP A 13 -2.46 16.34 -7.36
N LEU A 14 -1.84 16.25 -6.19
CA LEU A 14 -0.93 15.18 -5.79
C LEU A 14 -1.56 13.80 -5.94
N ILE A 15 -0.79 12.85 -6.49
CA ILE A 15 -1.16 11.45 -6.63
C ILE A 15 -0.67 10.72 -5.38
N HIS A 16 -1.57 9.95 -4.75
CA HIS A 16 -1.25 9.25 -3.50
C HIS A 16 -0.89 7.79 -3.72
N ASP A 17 -1.53 7.13 -4.68
CA ASP A 17 -1.38 5.69 -4.90
C ASP A 17 -1.52 5.32 -6.38
N VAL A 18 -0.87 4.23 -6.73
CA VAL A 18 -0.99 3.55 -8.01
C VAL A 18 -1.10 2.06 -7.76
N ALA A 19 -2.04 1.39 -8.43
CA ALA A 19 -2.21 -0.04 -8.34
C ALA A 19 -2.39 -0.64 -9.72
N TYR A 20 -1.61 -1.69 -10.01
CA TYR A 20 -1.79 -2.50 -11.20
C TYR A 20 -2.88 -3.55 -10.98
N ASP A 21 -3.55 -3.93 -12.06
CA ASP A 21 -4.39 -5.11 -12.07
C ASP A 21 -3.56 -6.39 -11.95
N PHE A 22 -4.24 -7.53 -11.85
CA PHE A 22 -3.58 -8.82 -11.69
C PHE A 22 -2.67 -9.19 -12.87
N TYR A 23 -2.99 -8.72 -14.08
CA TYR A 23 -2.25 -9.03 -15.29
C TYR A 23 -1.14 -8.02 -15.60
N GLY A 24 -1.11 -6.88 -14.91
CA GLY A 24 -0.19 -5.77 -15.18
C GLY A 24 -0.48 -5.02 -16.47
N GLN A 25 -1.68 -5.20 -17.05
CA GLN A 25 -2.12 -4.56 -18.29
C GLN A 25 -2.97 -3.31 -18.03
N ARG A 26 -3.42 -3.13 -16.78
CA ARG A 26 -4.20 -1.96 -16.37
C ARG A 26 -3.60 -1.36 -15.12
N MET A 27 -3.71 -0.06 -14.99
CA MET A 27 -3.36 0.64 -13.76
C MET A 27 -4.48 1.58 -13.33
N ALA A 28 -4.66 1.69 -12.03
CA ALA A 28 -5.52 2.67 -11.40
C ALA A 28 -4.67 3.65 -10.61
N THR A 29 -5.02 4.93 -10.68
CA THR A 29 -4.34 6.04 -10.00
C THR A 29 -5.37 6.84 -9.22
N CYS A 30 -4.98 7.35 -8.05
CA CYS A 30 -5.85 8.17 -7.21
C CYS A 30 -5.13 9.39 -6.63
N SER A 31 -5.87 10.47 -6.43
CA SER A 31 -5.31 11.80 -6.15
C SER A 31 -6.10 12.62 -5.12
N SER A 32 -5.45 13.64 -4.58
CA SER A 32 -6.09 14.74 -3.83
C SER A 32 -7.16 15.48 -4.63
N ASP A 33 -7.13 15.41 -5.97
CA ASP A 33 -8.16 16.05 -6.81
C ASP A 33 -9.54 15.38 -6.72
N GLN A 34 -9.65 14.29 -5.94
CA GLN A 34 -10.87 13.52 -5.66
C GLN A 34 -11.25 12.54 -6.80
N PHE A 35 -10.41 12.43 -7.83
CA PHE A 35 -10.63 11.54 -8.97
C PHE A 35 -9.84 10.24 -8.84
N VAL A 36 -10.43 9.22 -9.46
CA VAL A 36 -9.73 7.98 -9.79
C VAL A 36 -9.69 7.87 -11.30
N LYS A 37 -8.53 7.46 -11.79
CA LYS A 37 -8.27 7.29 -13.21
C LYS A 37 -7.75 5.91 -13.49
N VAL A 38 -8.30 5.26 -14.51
CA VAL A 38 -7.90 3.94 -14.98
C VAL A 38 -7.30 4.08 -16.35
N TRP A 39 -6.21 3.36 -16.54
CA TRP A 39 -5.40 3.37 -17.75
C TRP A 39 -5.18 1.95 -18.20
N ASP A 40 -5.23 1.75 -19.51
CA ASP A 40 -4.97 0.46 -20.11
C ASP A 40 -3.68 0.55 -20.93
N LEU A 41 -2.93 -0.55 -20.96
CA LEU A 41 -1.71 -0.71 -21.74
C LEU A 41 -2.08 -1.24 -23.13
N ASP A 42 -1.70 -0.52 -24.18
CA ASP A 42 -1.92 -0.97 -25.56
C ASP A 42 -0.85 -1.99 -26.03
N GLU A 43 -1.05 -2.55 -27.22
CA GLU A 43 -0.09 -3.50 -27.84
C GLU A 43 1.27 -2.86 -28.15
N GLN A 44 1.34 -1.52 -28.19
CA GLN A 44 2.56 -0.75 -28.40
C GLN A 44 3.24 -0.32 -27.09
N GLU A 45 2.84 -0.91 -25.96
CA GLU A 45 3.34 -0.61 -24.61
C GLU A 45 3.11 0.84 -24.15
N ASN A 46 2.09 1.52 -24.68
CA ASN A 46 1.69 2.86 -24.25
C ASN A 46 0.47 2.81 -23.35
N TRP A 47 0.52 3.61 -22.29
CA TRP A 47 -0.60 3.80 -21.38
C TRP A 47 -1.55 4.86 -21.92
N HIS A 48 -2.83 4.53 -22.00
CA HIS A 48 -3.89 5.47 -22.38
C HIS A 48 -5.00 5.51 -21.33
N LEU A 49 -5.54 6.70 -21.09
CA LEU A 49 -6.61 6.92 -20.12
C LEU A 49 -7.92 6.33 -20.66
N THR A 50 -8.49 5.34 -19.98
CA THR A 50 -9.75 4.70 -20.37
C THR A 50 -10.94 5.15 -19.54
N ALA A 51 -10.71 5.52 -18.27
CA ALA A 51 -11.76 6.08 -17.44
C ALA A 51 -11.23 7.12 -16.45
N SER A 52 -12.05 8.14 -16.19
CA SER A 52 -11.80 9.17 -15.18
C SER A 52 -13.11 9.60 -14.55
N TRP A 53 -13.25 9.45 -13.24
CA TRP A 53 -14.46 9.83 -12.53
C TRP A 53 -14.16 10.38 -11.14
N LYS A 54 -15.08 11.20 -10.63
CA LYS A 54 -15.04 11.69 -9.25
C LYS A 54 -15.44 10.57 -8.31
N ALA A 55 -14.48 10.05 -7.55
CA ALA A 55 -14.71 8.91 -6.66
C ALA A 55 -15.26 9.36 -5.30
N HIS A 56 -14.66 10.39 -4.70
CA HIS A 56 -14.93 10.82 -3.33
C HIS A 56 -15.19 12.33 -3.22
N SER A 57 -15.56 12.79 -2.03
CA SER A 57 -15.70 14.23 -1.71
C SER A 57 -14.44 14.83 -1.07
N GLY A 58 -13.43 14.00 -0.82
CA GLY A 58 -12.12 14.38 -0.29
C GLY A 58 -10.99 13.63 -1.00
N SER A 59 -9.75 13.88 -0.58
CA SER A 59 -8.56 13.25 -1.15
C SER A 59 -8.65 11.73 -1.10
N VAL A 60 -8.39 11.07 -2.23
CA VAL A 60 -8.36 9.61 -2.32
C VAL A 60 -6.95 9.14 -1.98
N TRP A 61 -6.81 8.34 -0.92
CA TRP A 61 -5.51 7.94 -0.39
C TRP A 61 -4.96 6.68 -1.04
N LYS A 62 -5.83 5.70 -1.32
CA LYS A 62 -5.42 4.39 -1.86
C LYS A 62 -6.43 3.88 -2.85
N VAL A 63 -5.93 3.06 -3.77
CA VAL A 63 -6.72 2.32 -4.74
C VAL A 63 -6.19 0.88 -4.83
N THR A 64 -7.08 -0.09 -4.96
CA THR A 64 -6.68 -1.51 -5.05
C THR A 64 -7.62 -2.27 -5.97
N TRP A 65 -7.06 -3.22 -6.73
CA TRP A 65 -7.80 -4.13 -7.58
C TRP A 65 -8.18 -5.39 -6.82
N ALA A 66 -9.40 -5.87 -7.03
CA ALA A 66 -9.79 -7.20 -6.61
C ALA A 66 -9.11 -8.26 -7.48
N HIS A 67 -9.09 -9.50 -7.00
CA HIS A 67 -8.66 -10.62 -7.83
C HIS A 67 -9.65 -10.80 -9.01
N PRO A 68 -9.18 -11.06 -10.25
CA PRO A 68 -10.02 -11.09 -11.46
C PRO A 68 -11.14 -12.14 -11.45
N GLU A 69 -11.06 -13.14 -10.56
CA GLU A 69 -12.13 -14.11 -10.31
C GLU A 69 -13.43 -13.46 -9.82
N PHE A 70 -13.35 -12.27 -9.23
CA PHE A 70 -14.49 -11.47 -8.79
C PHE A 70 -14.92 -10.41 -9.82
N GLY A 71 -14.33 -10.42 -11.01
CA GLY A 71 -14.55 -9.42 -12.06
C GLY A 71 -13.62 -8.22 -11.97
N GLN A 72 -13.93 -7.18 -12.75
CA GLN A 72 -13.18 -5.92 -12.80
C GLN A 72 -13.67 -4.99 -11.70
N VAL A 73 -13.11 -5.16 -10.50
CA VAL A 73 -13.54 -4.47 -9.28
C VAL A 73 -12.39 -3.68 -8.67
N LEU A 74 -12.68 -2.43 -8.31
CA LEU A 74 -11.76 -1.52 -7.62
C LEU A 74 -12.32 -1.13 -6.26
N ALA A 75 -11.45 -0.99 -5.27
CA ALA A 75 -11.77 -0.34 -4.01
C ALA A 75 -10.90 0.90 -3.80
N THR A 76 -11.52 1.93 -3.24
CA THR A 76 -10.88 3.24 -3.00
C THR A 76 -11.18 3.69 -1.59
N CYS A 77 -10.24 4.40 -0.95
CA CYS A 77 -10.44 4.98 0.37
C CYS A 77 -10.03 6.45 0.40
N SER A 78 -10.62 7.21 1.32
CA SER A 78 -10.53 8.67 1.26
C SER A 78 -10.60 9.36 2.62
N PHE A 79 -10.12 10.60 2.62
CA PHE A 79 -10.22 11.55 3.72
C PHE A 79 -11.68 11.88 4.11
N ASP A 80 -12.63 11.71 3.20
CA ASP A 80 -14.08 11.87 3.48
C ASP A 80 -14.68 10.79 4.39
N ARG A 81 -13.83 9.91 4.95
CA ARG A 81 -14.16 8.85 5.92
C ARG A 81 -14.86 7.64 5.32
N THR A 82 -14.91 7.53 3.99
CA THR A 82 -15.55 6.41 3.33
C THR A 82 -14.56 5.58 2.53
N ALA A 83 -14.91 4.31 2.33
CA ALA A 83 -14.34 3.47 1.29
C ALA A 83 -15.44 3.13 0.29
N ALA A 84 -15.11 3.10 -0.99
CA ALA A 84 -16.08 2.80 -2.05
C ALA A 84 -15.60 1.60 -2.88
N VAL A 85 -16.55 0.79 -3.34
CA VAL A 85 -16.29 -0.32 -4.26
C VAL A 85 -16.93 0.01 -5.60
N TRP A 86 -16.17 -0.19 -6.66
CA TRP A 86 -16.50 0.16 -8.02
C TRP A 86 -16.40 -1.08 -8.90
N GLU A 87 -17.34 -1.21 -9.83
CA GLU A 87 -17.32 -2.26 -10.83
C GLU A 87 -17.30 -1.61 -12.22
N GLU A 88 -16.46 -2.15 -13.09
CA GLU A 88 -16.48 -1.76 -14.49
C GLU A 88 -17.62 -2.46 -15.22
N ILE A 89 -18.49 -1.68 -15.85
CA ILE A 89 -19.55 -2.19 -16.71
C ILE A 89 -19.21 -1.84 -18.15
N VAL A 90 -19.15 -2.86 -19.00
CA VAL A 90 -19.06 -2.69 -20.45
C VAL A 90 -20.46 -2.35 -20.95
N GLY A 91 -20.63 -1.14 -21.47
CA GLY A 91 -21.91 -0.69 -22.01
C GLY A 91 -22.31 -1.51 -23.23
N GLU A 92 -23.46 -2.18 -23.16
CA GLU A 92 -24.20 -2.62 -24.34
C GLU A 92 -24.88 -1.39 -24.97
N GLY A 93 -24.09 -0.52 -25.60
CA GLY A 93 -24.60 0.67 -26.25
C GLY A 93 -25.72 0.34 -27.24
N SER A 94 -26.86 1.04 -27.11
CA SER A 94 -27.94 0.96 -28.09
C SER A 94 -27.53 1.61 -29.41
N THR A 95 -26.57 2.55 -29.37
CA THR A 95 -26.03 3.25 -30.54
C THR A 95 -24.68 2.66 -30.98
N PRO A 96 -24.33 2.70 -32.29
CA PRO A 96 -23.09 2.11 -32.82
C PRO A 96 -21.79 2.70 -32.25
N GLY A 97 -21.83 3.89 -31.60
CA GLY A 97 -20.66 4.55 -31.01
C GLY A 97 -20.48 4.33 -29.51
N GLU A 98 -21.50 3.84 -28.80
CA GLU A 98 -21.45 3.58 -27.34
C GLU A 98 -21.22 2.10 -27.01
N ARG A 99 -21.26 1.21 -28.01
CA ARG A 99 -20.98 -0.21 -27.83
C ARG A 99 -19.52 -0.41 -27.45
N GLY A 100 -19.30 -1.00 -26.27
CA GLY A 100 -17.96 -1.27 -25.75
C GLY A 100 -17.36 -0.13 -24.94
N MET A 101 -18.07 1.00 -24.73
CA MET A 101 -17.61 2.01 -23.77
C MET A 101 -17.71 1.43 -22.36
N THR A 102 -16.59 1.43 -21.64
CA THR A 102 -16.56 1.03 -20.24
C THR A 102 -16.84 2.23 -19.35
N HIS A 103 -17.60 2.00 -18.29
CA HIS A 103 -17.77 3.00 -17.24
C HIS A 103 -17.76 2.32 -15.87
N TRP A 104 -17.25 3.05 -14.89
CA TRP A 104 -17.13 2.55 -13.53
C TRP A 104 -18.34 2.97 -12.71
N VAL A 105 -19.06 2.00 -12.18
CA VAL A 105 -20.25 2.20 -11.37
C VAL A 105 -19.93 1.95 -9.90
N ARG A 106 -20.31 2.89 -9.04
CA ARG A 106 -20.20 2.71 -7.59
C ARG A 106 -21.23 1.67 -7.14
N ARG A 107 -20.75 0.53 -6.66
CA ARG A 107 -21.62 -0.55 -6.16
C ARG A 107 -21.95 -0.37 -4.69
N THR A 108 -20.97 0.01 -3.88
CA THR A 108 -21.18 0.32 -2.47
C THR A 108 -20.34 1.50 -1.98
N ASN A 109 -20.77 2.09 -0.87
CA ASN A 109 -20.06 3.11 -0.14
C ASN A 109 -20.11 2.75 1.36
N LEU A 110 -18.96 2.35 1.89
CA LEU A 110 -18.76 1.91 3.27
C LEU A 110 -18.51 3.15 4.14
N VAL A 111 -19.38 3.37 5.12
CA VAL A 111 -19.46 4.62 5.90
C VAL A 111 -19.27 4.42 7.40
N ASP A 112 -18.84 3.23 7.83
CA ASP A 112 -18.74 2.89 9.26
C ASP A 112 -17.59 3.62 9.97
N SER A 113 -16.58 4.09 9.23
CA SER A 113 -15.43 4.79 9.78
C SER A 113 -15.78 6.20 10.25
N ARG A 114 -15.32 6.55 11.45
CA ARG A 114 -15.60 7.87 12.06
C ARG A 114 -14.61 8.95 11.64
N THR A 115 -13.46 8.55 11.11
CA THR A 115 -12.37 9.42 10.68
C THR A 115 -11.84 8.93 9.31
N SER A 116 -10.80 9.59 8.80
CA SER A 116 -10.21 9.31 7.48
C SER A 116 -9.84 7.83 7.35
N VAL A 117 -10.24 7.21 6.24
CA VAL A 117 -9.84 5.83 5.90
C VAL A 117 -8.50 5.92 5.17
N THR A 118 -7.44 5.42 5.83
CA THR A 118 -6.04 5.59 5.43
C THR A 118 -5.56 4.50 4.47
N ASP A 119 -6.12 3.30 4.56
CA ASP A 119 -5.78 2.21 3.66
C ASP A 119 -6.96 1.29 3.37
N VAL A 120 -6.91 0.64 2.21
CA VAL A 120 -7.89 -0.34 1.76
C VAL A 120 -7.21 -1.43 0.94
N LYS A 121 -7.45 -2.69 1.29
CA LYS A 121 -6.86 -3.87 0.63
C LYS A 121 -7.86 -5.01 0.53
N PHE A 122 -8.03 -5.55 -0.67
CA PHE A 122 -8.75 -6.82 -0.83
C PHE A 122 -7.98 -7.96 -0.17
N GLY A 123 -8.72 -8.88 0.45
CA GLY A 123 -8.16 -10.08 1.05
C GLY A 123 -7.76 -11.12 0.00
N PRO A 124 -6.98 -12.16 0.40
CA PRO A 124 -6.66 -13.27 -0.48
C PRO A 124 -7.92 -13.96 -1.01
N LYS A 125 -7.94 -14.27 -2.33
CA LYS A 125 -9.10 -14.90 -2.99
C LYS A 125 -9.59 -16.19 -2.33
N SER A 126 -8.68 -16.92 -1.67
CA SER A 126 -8.99 -18.17 -0.97
C SER A 126 -9.92 -17.99 0.23
N LEU A 127 -10.14 -16.75 0.68
CA LEU A 127 -11.06 -16.37 1.76
C LEU A 127 -12.37 -15.76 1.23
N GLY A 128 -12.57 -15.73 -0.09
CA GLY A 128 -13.68 -15.02 -0.72
C GLY A 128 -13.39 -13.54 -0.98
N LEU A 129 -14.44 -12.79 -1.30
CA LEU A 129 -14.35 -11.36 -1.60
C LEU A 129 -14.38 -10.55 -0.31
N LEU A 130 -13.22 -10.46 0.33
CA LEU A 130 -12.99 -9.66 1.53
C LEU A 130 -12.35 -8.32 1.22
N LEU A 131 -12.72 -7.29 1.99
CA LEU A 131 -12.11 -5.98 1.94
C LEU A 131 -11.76 -5.51 3.35
N ALA A 132 -10.47 -5.29 3.63
CA ALA A 132 -10.04 -4.63 4.85
C ALA A 132 -9.85 -3.13 4.61
N THR A 133 -10.28 -2.33 5.58
CA THR A 133 -10.04 -0.89 5.62
C THR A 133 -9.38 -0.53 6.95
N SER A 134 -8.42 0.39 6.92
CA SER A 134 -7.85 0.99 8.13
C SER A 134 -8.23 2.45 8.22
N SER A 135 -8.42 2.91 9.44
CA SER A 135 -8.83 4.28 9.69
C SER A 135 -7.96 4.92 10.77
N ALA A 136 -7.85 6.25 10.69
CA ALA A 136 -7.12 7.05 11.67
C ALA A 136 -7.78 7.02 13.08
N ASP A 137 -8.99 6.45 13.21
CA ASP A 137 -9.65 6.18 14.50
C ASP A 137 -9.04 4.98 15.24
N GLY A 138 -8.04 4.32 14.63
CA GLY A 138 -7.38 3.15 15.19
C GLY A 138 -8.20 1.87 15.11
N MET A 139 -9.12 1.81 14.15
CA MET A 139 -9.89 0.61 13.84
C MET A 139 -9.53 0.07 12.46
N VAL A 140 -9.56 -1.25 12.37
CA VAL A 140 -9.54 -1.99 11.11
C VAL A 140 -10.86 -2.70 10.95
N ARG A 141 -11.51 -2.50 9.81
CA ARG A 141 -12.81 -3.08 9.50
C ARG A 141 -12.67 -4.03 8.33
N ILE A 142 -13.19 -5.24 8.50
CA ILE A 142 -13.17 -6.28 7.46
C ILE A 142 -14.61 -6.49 7.02
N TYR A 143 -14.83 -6.26 5.73
CA TYR A 143 -16.10 -6.44 5.05
C TYR A 143 -16.03 -7.67 4.15
N GLU A 144 -17.16 -8.35 4.00
CA GLU A 144 -17.34 -9.46 3.08
C GLU A 144 -18.53 -9.18 2.17
N ALA A 145 -18.37 -9.43 0.88
CA ALA A 145 -19.47 -9.52 -0.07
C ALA A 145 -20.01 -10.97 -0.06
N PRO A 146 -21.19 -11.23 0.54
CA PRO A 146 -21.72 -12.59 0.66
C PRO A 146 -22.10 -13.19 -0.70
N ASP A 147 -22.45 -12.32 -1.66
CA ASP A 147 -22.76 -12.66 -3.04
C ASP A 147 -21.85 -11.87 -3.98
N ILE A 148 -20.94 -12.60 -4.63
CA ILE A 148 -19.98 -12.04 -5.61
C ILE A 148 -20.73 -11.48 -6.83
N MET A 149 -21.93 -11.98 -7.14
CA MET A 149 -22.74 -11.49 -8.24
C MET A 149 -23.45 -10.18 -7.90
N ASN A 150 -23.55 -9.83 -6.61
CA ASN A 150 -24.18 -8.61 -6.13
C ASN A 150 -23.24 -7.77 -5.27
N LEU A 151 -22.32 -7.06 -5.93
CA LEU A 151 -21.34 -6.20 -5.29
C LEU A 151 -21.92 -4.97 -4.58
N SER A 152 -23.25 -4.75 -4.62
CA SER A 152 -23.90 -3.70 -3.85
C SER A 152 -24.05 -4.05 -2.36
N GLN A 153 -23.98 -5.35 -2.03
CA GLN A 153 -24.17 -5.84 -0.67
C GLN A 153 -22.83 -6.23 -0.05
N TRP A 154 -22.44 -5.47 0.97
CA TRP A 154 -21.25 -5.72 1.78
C TRP A 154 -21.65 -5.75 3.24
N THR A 155 -21.15 -6.74 3.96
CA THR A 155 -21.44 -6.95 5.38
C THR A 155 -20.18 -6.72 6.19
N LEU A 156 -20.27 -5.91 7.25
CA LEU A 156 -19.17 -5.74 8.19
C LEU A 156 -19.06 -7.02 9.04
N GLN A 157 -18.01 -7.81 8.81
CA GLN A 157 -17.76 -9.07 9.51
C GLN A 157 -17.02 -8.84 10.83
N HIS A 158 -15.99 -7.99 10.80
CA HIS A 158 -15.12 -7.79 11.95
C HIS A 158 -14.70 -6.32 12.10
N GLU A 159 -14.62 -5.91 13.37
CA GLU A 159 -14.00 -4.65 13.80
C GLU A 159 -12.85 -4.97 14.76
N ILE A 160 -11.64 -4.57 14.39
CA ILE A 160 -10.40 -4.82 15.12
C ILE A 160 -9.90 -3.50 15.70
N ILE A 161 -9.77 -3.44 17.02
CA ILE A 161 -9.32 -2.25 17.74
C ILE A 161 -7.79 -2.29 17.90
N CYS A 162 -7.08 -1.37 17.25
CA CYS A 162 -5.62 -1.26 17.29
C CYS A 162 -5.12 -0.28 18.38
N LYS A 163 -6.01 0.56 18.94
CA LYS A 163 -5.76 1.60 19.96
C LYS A 163 -4.85 2.77 19.53
N LEU A 164 -4.09 2.62 18.45
CA LEU A 164 -3.33 3.68 17.79
C LEU A 164 -3.93 3.97 16.41
N PRO A 165 -3.82 5.20 15.87
CA PRO A 165 -4.28 5.52 14.52
C PRO A 165 -3.61 4.61 13.50
N CYS A 166 -4.38 3.98 12.62
CA CYS A 166 -3.85 3.06 11.62
C CYS A 166 -3.51 3.83 10.34
N SER A 167 -2.35 3.56 9.76
CA SER A 167 -1.86 4.21 8.54
C SER A 167 -1.80 3.30 7.32
N CYS A 168 -1.59 2.00 7.53
CA CYS A 168 -1.38 1.04 6.44
C CYS A 168 -1.76 -0.39 6.86
N LEU A 169 -2.10 -1.20 5.86
CA LEU A 169 -2.54 -2.59 6.00
C LEU A 169 -1.82 -3.51 5.01
N SER A 170 -1.55 -4.74 5.45
CA SER A 170 -1.13 -5.79 4.54
C SER A 170 -1.68 -7.15 4.95
N TRP A 171 -2.36 -7.81 4.00
CA TRP A 171 -2.76 -9.20 4.13
C TRP A 171 -1.58 -10.12 3.91
N ASN A 172 -1.46 -11.18 4.72
CA ASN A 172 -0.59 -12.28 4.38
C ASN A 172 -1.21 -13.07 3.22
N THR A 173 -0.52 -13.09 2.09
CA THR A 173 -0.98 -13.73 0.85
C THR A 173 -0.63 -15.22 0.76
N SER A 174 -0.18 -15.83 1.87
CA SER A 174 0.07 -17.26 1.97
C SER A 174 -1.18 -18.06 1.55
N LEU A 175 -1.01 -18.93 0.54
CA LEU A 175 -2.06 -19.86 0.10
C LEU A 175 -2.11 -21.14 0.94
N SER A 176 -1.18 -21.30 1.88
CA SER A 176 -1.12 -22.48 2.75
C SER A 176 -2.32 -22.50 3.68
N ARG A 177 -3.15 -23.55 3.59
CA ARG A 177 -4.24 -23.79 4.55
C ARG A 177 -3.75 -24.23 5.93
N LEU A 178 -2.45 -24.43 6.10
CA LEU A 178 -1.85 -24.79 7.38
C LEU A 178 -1.72 -23.58 8.31
N HIS A 179 -1.68 -22.37 7.76
CA HIS A 179 -1.55 -21.14 8.56
C HIS A 179 -2.89 -20.40 8.58
N PRO A 180 -3.31 -19.86 9.74
CA PRO A 180 -4.48 -19.02 9.80
C PRO A 180 -4.29 -17.74 8.96
N PRO A 181 -5.38 -17.13 8.46
CA PRO A 181 -5.32 -15.81 7.85
C PRO A 181 -4.61 -14.80 8.77
N MET A 182 -3.69 -14.02 8.22
CA MET A 182 -2.98 -12.99 8.97
C MET A 182 -3.12 -11.61 8.33
N LEU A 183 -3.12 -10.59 9.18
CA LEU A 183 -3.21 -9.20 8.80
C LEU A 183 -2.20 -8.40 9.62
N ALA A 184 -1.36 -7.63 8.94
CA ALA A 184 -0.46 -6.67 9.57
C ALA A 184 -1.06 -5.27 9.47
N VAL A 185 -0.90 -4.49 10.53
CA VAL A 185 -1.40 -3.13 10.65
C VAL A 185 -0.28 -2.23 11.16
N GLY A 186 -0.01 -1.14 10.45
CA GLY A 186 0.94 -0.11 10.85
C GLY A 186 0.25 1.13 11.40
N SER A 187 0.90 1.80 12.33
CA SER A 187 0.47 3.08 12.88
C SER A 187 1.48 4.17 12.60
N ASP A 188 1.01 5.35 12.20
CA ASP A 188 1.83 6.55 12.01
C ASP A 188 1.89 7.45 13.25
N ASP A 189 1.43 6.97 14.42
CA ASP A 189 1.49 7.72 15.67
C ASP A 189 2.94 8.10 16.03
N ALA A 190 3.20 9.41 16.06
CA ALA A 190 4.52 9.96 16.34
C ALA A 190 4.93 9.86 17.82
N ASN A 191 4.02 9.53 18.73
CA ASN A 191 4.32 9.45 20.14
C ASN A 191 5.11 8.17 20.49
N LYS A 192 6.40 8.34 20.77
CA LYS A 192 7.31 7.23 21.15
C LYS A 192 6.93 6.53 22.46
N ALA A 193 6.18 7.18 23.34
CA ALA A 193 5.73 6.57 24.60
C ALA A 193 4.76 5.40 24.40
N ASN A 194 4.08 5.34 23.24
CA ASN A 194 3.10 4.31 22.93
C ASN A 194 3.73 2.98 22.44
N GLY A 195 5.06 2.86 22.42
CA GLY A 195 5.76 1.61 22.12
C GLY A 195 5.66 1.17 20.65
N GLY A 196 5.54 -0.14 20.43
CA GLY A 196 5.55 -0.76 19.10
C GLY A 196 4.40 -0.32 18.20
N LYS A 197 4.71 0.01 16.94
CA LYS A 197 3.78 0.62 15.97
C LYS A 197 3.25 -0.34 14.90
N VAL A 198 3.70 -1.59 14.91
CA VAL A 198 3.24 -2.63 13.99
C VAL A 198 2.60 -3.76 14.77
N PHE A 199 1.38 -4.10 14.39
CA PHE A 199 0.57 -5.13 15.01
C PHE A 199 0.30 -6.24 14.01
N ILE A 200 0.42 -7.49 14.45
CA ILE A 200 0.10 -8.67 13.63
C ILE A 200 -1.11 -9.33 14.27
N TYR A 201 -2.16 -9.50 13.48
CA TYR A 201 -3.38 -10.17 13.86
C TYR A 201 -3.51 -11.48 13.09
N GLU A 202 -4.05 -12.49 13.75
CA GLU A 202 -4.43 -13.75 13.14
C GLU A 202 -5.90 -14.03 13.38
N TYR A 203 -6.54 -14.66 12.38
CA TYR A 203 -7.90 -15.13 12.53
C TYR A 203 -7.92 -16.47 13.26
N SER A 204 -8.67 -16.52 14.36
CA SER A 204 -8.85 -17.73 15.16
C SER A 204 -10.20 -18.36 14.81
N GLU A 205 -10.17 -19.52 14.15
CA GLU A 205 -11.38 -20.30 13.82
C GLU A 205 -12.18 -20.71 15.07
N SER A 206 -11.48 -21.04 16.17
CA SER A 206 -12.12 -21.47 17.41
C SER A 206 -12.92 -20.36 18.08
N SER A 207 -12.47 -19.10 17.95
CA SER A 207 -13.13 -17.94 18.54
C SER A 207 -13.84 -17.04 17.54
N ARG A 208 -13.78 -17.38 16.24
CA ARG A 208 -14.36 -16.65 15.10
C ARG A 208 -14.07 -15.15 15.15
N ARG A 209 -12.84 -14.81 15.53
CA ARG A 209 -12.39 -13.43 15.70
C ARG A 209 -10.93 -13.30 15.39
N TRP A 210 -10.55 -12.07 15.05
CA TRP A 210 -9.16 -11.68 14.93
C TRP A 210 -8.57 -11.42 16.32
N THR A 211 -7.44 -12.05 16.58
CA THR A 211 -6.66 -11.88 17.81
C THR A 211 -5.31 -11.32 17.49
N LYS A 212 -4.83 -10.38 18.32
CA LYS A 212 -3.49 -9.83 18.16
C LYS A 212 -2.47 -10.88 18.59
N SER A 213 -1.69 -11.36 17.64
CA SER A 213 -0.67 -12.39 17.86
C SER A 213 0.66 -11.77 18.26
N GLU A 214 1.05 -10.67 17.61
CA GLU A 214 2.33 -10.01 17.90
C GLU A 214 2.26 -8.49 17.85
N THR A 215 3.26 -7.86 18.48
CA THR A 215 3.54 -6.43 18.36
C THR A 215 5.04 -6.26 18.16
N LEU A 216 5.45 -5.65 17.04
CA LEU A 216 6.86 -5.45 16.74
C LEU A 216 7.40 -4.27 17.56
N SER A 217 7.85 -4.57 18.79
CA SER A 217 8.31 -3.57 19.76
C SER A 217 9.55 -2.78 19.33
N SER A 218 10.34 -3.33 18.40
CA SER A 218 11.51 -2.65 17.83
C SER A 218 11.13 -1.49 16.91
N VAL A 219 9.92 -1.47 16.35
CA VAL A 219 9.43 -0.41 15.46
C VAL A 219 8.69 0.65 16.28
N GLN A 220 9.34 1.78 16.55
CA GLN A 220 8.78 2.88 17.36
C GLN A 220 8.56 4.17 16.57
N ASP A 221 9.15 4.27 15.38
CA ASP A 221 8.97 5.40 14.49
C ASP A 221 7.64 5.24 13.70
N PRO A 222 7.02 6.34 13.23
CA PRO A 222 5.80 6.30 12.42
C PRO A 222 5.93 5.38 11.21
N VAL A 223 4.96 4.48 11.07
CA VAL A 223 4.90 3.52 9.97
C VAL A 223 4.12 4.11 8.81
N ARG A 224 4.74 4.17 7.63
CA ARG A 224 4.14 4.75 6.41
C ARG A 224 3.55 3.70 5.49
N ASP A 225 4.19 2.53 5.42
CA ASP A 225 3.72 1.43 4.61
C ASP A 225 4.22 0.09 5.15
N ILE A 226 3.48 -0.97 4.88
CA ILE A 226 3.83 -2.34 5.25
C ILE A 226 3.43 -3.29 4.15
N ALA A 227 4.23 -4.33 3.95
CA ALA A 227 3.93 -5.34 2.94
C ALA A 227 4.40 -6.72 3.38
N PHE A 228 3.46 -7.67 3.47
CA PHE A 228 3.81 -9.08 3.54
C PHE A 228 4.38 -9.55 2.21
N ALA A 229 5.47 -10.29 2.27
CA ALA A 229 6.05 -10.94 1.11
C ALA A 229 5.22 -12.18 0.74
N PRO A 230 4.89 -12.40 -0.55
CA PRO A 230 4.28 -13.65 -0.99
C PRO A 230 5.10 -14.89 -0.62
N ASN A 231 4.48 -15.87 0.04
CA ASN A 231 5.18 -17.05 0.55
C ASN A 231 5.27 -18.15 -0.52
N MET A 232 6.26 -18.06 -1.40
CA MET A 232 6.57 -19.10 -2.38
C MET A 232 7.60 -20.09 -1.83
N GLY A 233 7.14 -21.09 -1.07
CA GLY A 233 7.98 -22.21 -0.61
C GLY A 233 8.84 -21.93 0.62
N ARG A 234 8.61 -20.82 1.34
CA ARG A 234 9.26 -20.52 2.62
C ARG A 234 8.46 -21.09 3.79
N SER A 235 9.17 -21.54 4.84
CA SER A 235 8.57 -22.04 6.10
C SER A 235 8.28 -20.93 7.12
N TYR A 236 8.51 -19.68 6.75
CA TYR A 236 8.35 -18.50 7.58
C TYR A 236 7.71 -17.38 6.78
N HIS A 237 7.04 -16.46 7.47
CA HIS A 237 6.50 -15.26 6.84
C HIS A 237 7.53 -14.14 6.87
N MET A 238 7.44 -13.21 5.92
CA MET A 238 8.31 -12.06 5.87
C MET A 238 7.49 -10.79 5.68
N LEU A 239 7.82 -9.76 6.43
CA LEU A 239 7.11 -8.48 6.46
C LEU A 239 8.11 -7.35 6.28
N ALA A 240 7.91 -6.52 5.25
CA ALA A 240 8.62 -5.26 5.10
C ALA A 240 7.84 -4.14 5.79
N VAL A 241 8.56 -3.23 6.43
CA VAL A 241 8.02 -2.07 7.14
C VAL A 241 8.80 -0.82 6.70
N ALA A 242 8.09 0.19 6.23
CA ALA A 242 8.62 1.50 5.87
C ALA A 242 8.39 2.49 7.02
N THR A 243 9.48 3.05 7.55
CA THR A 243 9.45 4.13 8.55
C THR A 243 10.38 5.27 8.12
N LYS A 244 11.31 5.72 8.98
CA LYS A 244 12.52 6.46 8.58
C LYS A 244 13.59 5.55 7.96
N ASP A 245 13.47 4.25 8.20
CA ASP A 245 14.30 3.18 7.68
C ASP A 245 13.40 2.10 7.06
N VAL A 246 14.00 1.21 6.27
CA VAL A 246 13.32 0.00 5.78
C VAL A 246 13.72 -1.16 6.68
N ARG A 247 12.75 -1.88 7.23
CA ARG A 247 13.00 -3.10 8.01
C ARG A 247 12.32 -4.28 7.39
N VAL A 248 13.03 -5.40 7.31
CA VAL A 248 12.49 -6.68 6.90
C VAL A 248 12.50 -7.62 8.10
N PHE A 249 11.32 -8.06 8.49
CA PHE A 249 11.12 -9.02 9.58
C PHE A 249 10.85 -10.41 9.03
N ILE A 250 11.42 -11.42 9.68
CA ILE A 250 11.07 -12.83 9.51
C ILE A 250 10.25 -13.25 10.73
N LEU A 251 9.10 -13.88 10.48
CA LEU A 251 8.18 -14.41 11.48
C LEU A 251 8.18 -15.93 11.33
N LYS A 252 8.88 -16.63 12.24
CA LYS A 252 8.92 -18.10 12.30
C LYS A 252 7.91 -18.57 13.34
N GLU A 253 7.06 -19.53 13.00
CA GLU A 253 6.13 -20.10 13.97
C GLU A 253 6.93 -20.90 15.02
N SER A 254 6.72 -20.56 16.30
CA SER A 254 7.44 -21.23 17.40
C SER A 254 6.95 -22.67 17.53
N THR A 255 7.88 -23.64 17.47
CA THR A 255 7.57 -25.07 17.65
C THR A 255 7.37 -25.48 19.11
N GLY A 256 7.39 -24.52 20.05
CA GLY A 256 7.26 -24.75 21.48
C GLY A 256 5.82 -25.06 21.90
N VAL A 257 5.66 -25.99 22.86
CA VAL A 257 4.37 -26.31 23.49
C VAL A 257 3.77 -25.04 24.08
N GLN A 258 2.48 -24.79 23.79
CA GLN A 258 1.69 -23.64 24.23
C GLN A 258 1.86 -23.36 25.73
N GLY A 259 2.74 -22.42 26.07
CA GLY A 259 3.00 -21.97 27.43
C GLY A 259 3.63 -20.58 27.41
N ALA A 260 2.79 -19.55 27.54
CA ALA A 260 3.14 -18.14 27.83
C ALA A 260 4.22 -17.44 26.96
N GLY A 261 4.67 -18.04 25.87
CA GLY A 261 5.57 -17.44 24.88
C GLY A 261 4.81 -16.75 23.74
N SER A 262 5.47 -15.77 23.13
CA SER A 262 5.08 -15.17 21.85
C SER A 262 4.95 -16.26 20.77
N ARG A 263 3.91 -16.19 19.93
CA ARG A 263 3.59 -17.26 18.96
C ARG A 263 4.65 -17.34 17.87
N PHE A 264 5.20 -16.18 17.50
CA PHE A 264 6.22 -16.08 16.47
C PHE A 264 7.58 -15.76 17.08
N GLU A 265 8.61 -16.48 16.66
CA GLU A 265 9.97 -15.99 16.79
C GLU A 265 10.20 -14.92 15.73
N VAL A 266 10.30 -13.67 16.17
CA VAL A 266 10.47 -12.50 15.31
C VAL A 266 11.96 -12.16 15.18
N GLU A 267 12.47 -12.20 13.95
CA GLU A 267 13.85 -11.88 13.62
C GLU A 267 13.91 -10.66 12.68
N VAL A 268 14.84 -9.73 12.90
CA VAL A 268 15.12 -8.65 11.95
C VAL A 268 16.10 -9.19 10.91
N ALA A 269 15.61 -9.52 9.72
CA ALA A 269 16.42 -10.05 8.64
C ALA A 269 17.23 -8.97 7.92
N ALA A 270 16.69 -7.74 7.87
CA ALA A 270 17.40 -6.59 7.33
C ALA A 270 16.92 -5.27 7.93
N LEU A 271 17.85 -4.32 7.97
CA LEU A 271 17.65 -2.92 8.28
C LEU A 271 18.41 -2.10 7.24
N PHE A 272 17.70 -1.30 6.44
CA PHE A 272 18.29 -0.41 5.45
C PHE A 272 18.02 1.03 5.83
N ASP A 273 19.10 1.80 5.95
CA ASP A 273 19.12 3.21 6.34
C ASP A 273 19.46 4.12 5.15
N ASP A 274 19.73 3.53 3.97
CA ASP A 274 20.31 4.19 2.79
C ASP A 274 19.43 5.29 2.14
N HIS A 275 18.17 5.43 2.55
CA HIS A 275 17.33 6.56 2.15
C HIS A 275 17.67 7.84 2.94
N TYR A 276 18.23 7.72 4.15
CA TYR A 276 18.53 8.82 5.08
C TYR A 276 17.35 9.76 5.40
N CYS A 277 16.14 9.41 4.99
CA CYS A 277 14.91 10.19 5.09
C CYS A 277 13.72 9.24 5.18
N THR A 278 12.50 9.78 5.32
CA THR A 278 11.27 8.99 5.41
C THR A 278 11.12 8.08 4.19
N VAL A 279 10.83 6.81 4.45
CA VAL A 279 10.43 5.84 3.45
C VAL A 279 8.91 5.83 3.39
N TRP A 280 8.35 6.06 2.20
CA TRP A 280 6.91 6.17 2.00
C TRP A 280 6.24 4.87 1.59
N ARG A 281 6.91 4.07 0.76
CA ARG A 281 6.34 2.82 0.23
C ARG A 281 7.32 1.68 0.28
N VAL A 282 6.77 0.49 0.48
CA VAL A 282 7.48 -0.79 0.32
C VAL A 282 6.62 -1.75 -0.48
N SER A 283 7.20 -2.43 -1.46
CA SER A 283 6.47 -3.40 -2.29
C SER A 283 7.34 -4.59 -2.65
N TRP A 284 6.79 -5.78 -2.48
CA TRP A 284 7.44 -7.01 -2.89
C TRP A 284 7.14 -7.31 -4.35
N ASN A 285 8.10 -7.93 -5.03
CA ASN A 285 7.79 -8.63 -6.27
C ASN A 285 6.85 -9.82 -5.99
N VAL A 286 6.27 -10.37 -7.06
CA VAL A 286 5.28 -11.46 -6.99
C VAL A 286 5.83 -12.71 -6.29
N THR A 287 7.15 -12.93 -6.32
CA THR A 287 7.81 -14.07 -5.67
C THR A 287 8.22 -13.82 -4.22
N GLY A 288 8.17 -12.58 -3.73
CA GLY A 288 8.63 -12.21 -2.39
C GLY A 288 10.15 -12.30 -2.19
N THR A 289 10.94 -12.22 -3.27
CA THR A 289 12.41 -12.29 -3.25
C THR A 289 13.10 -10.94 -3.37
N THR A 290 12.42 -9.97 -4.00
CA THR A 290 12.92 -8.62 -4.22
C THR A 290 11.97 -7.62 -3.59
N LEU A 291 12.52 -6.68 -2.84
CA LEU A 291 11.79 -5.59 -2.20
C LEU A 291 12.12 -4.28 -2.91
N ALA A 292 11.11 -3.48 -3.24
CA ALA A 292 11.27 -2.10 -3.63
C ALA A 292 10.93 -1.18 -2.45
N SER A 293 11.70 -0.11 -2.25
CA SER A 293 11.38 0.97 -1.31
C SER A 293 11.51 2.33 -1.96
N SER A 294 10.66 3.28 -1.57
CA SER A 294 10.75 4.68 -2.03
C SER A 294 10.79 5.65 -0.86
N GLY A 295 11.53 6.75 -0.98
CA GLY A 295 11.69 7.73 0.08
C GLY A 295 11.74 9.19 -0.38
N ASP A 296 11.82 10.09 0.58
CA ASP A 296 11.94 11.55 0.38
C ASP A 296 13.26 11.95 -0.32
N ASP A 297 14.23 11.04 -0.41
CA ASP A 297 15.46 11.22 -1.19
C ASP A 297 15.22 11.20 -2.71
N GLY A 298 13.97 11.00 -3.14
CA GLY A 298 13.58 10.94 -4.55
C GLY A 298 14.12 9.69 -5.24
N CYS A 299 14.51 8.67 -4.48
CA CYS A 299 15.04 7.42 -5.00
C CYS A 299 14.07 6.27 -4.73
N VAL A 300 14.05 5.32 -5.66
CA VAL A 300 13.50 3.98 -5.47
C VAL A 300 14.66 3.00 -5.42
N ARG A 301 14.72 2.19 -4.38
CA ARG A 301 15.78 1.20 -4.17
C ARG A 301 15.21 -0.20 -4.30
N LEU A 302 15.94 -1.08 -4.97
CA LEU A 302 15.63 -2.51 -5.06
C LEU A 302 16.59 -3.28 -4.17
N TRP A 303 16.04 -4.15 -3.33
CA TRP A 303 16.75 -4.97 -2.36
C TRP A 303 16.52 -6.44 -2.67
N GLU A 304 17.57 -7.24 -2.62
CA GLU A 304 17.51 -8.68 -2.87
C GLU A 304 18.23 -9.43 -1.76
N ALA A 305 17.61 -10.52 -1.30
CA ALA A 305 18.23 -11.43 -0.34
C ALA A 305 18.98 -12.55 -1.07
N ASN A 306 20.22 -12.82 -0.66
CA ASN A 306 20.93 -14.00 -1.11
C ASN A 306 20.33 -15.26 -0.47
N TYR A 307 19.91 -16.21 -1.32
CA TYR A 307 19.28 -17.47 -0.91
C TYR A 307 20.14 -18.34 0.02
N LYS A 308 21.47 -18.21 0.01
CA LYS A 308 22.38 -19.03 0.85
C LYS A 308 22.74 -18.38 2.18
N SER A 309 22.92 -17.06 2.21
CA SER A 309 23.45 -16.35 3.38
C SER A 309 22.41 -15.50 4.11
N HIS A 310 21.18 -15.41 3.59
CA HIS A 310 20.16 -14.43 4.02
C HIS A 310 20.67 -12.98 4.04
N HIS A 311 21.78 -12.72 3.34
CA HIS A 311 22.37 -11.39 3.28
C HIS A 311 21.64 -10.57 2.24
N TRP A 312 21.18 -9.39 2.65
CA TRP A 312 20.49 -8.46 1.79
C TRP A 312 21.45 -7.46 1.16
N LYS A 313 21.22 -7.14 -0.10
CA LYS A 313 21.96 -6.10 -0.82
C LYS A 313 21.03 -5.20 -1.60
N CYS A 314 21.42 -3.93 -1.73
CA CYS A 314 20.82 -3.04 -2.73
C CYS A 314 21.33 -3.43 -4.11
N ILE A 315 20.44 -3.78 -5.03
CA ILE A 315 20.80 -4.20 -6.40
C ILE A 315 20.62 -3.09 -7.42
N ALA A 316 19.76 -2.11 -7.15
CA ALA A 316 19.52 -0.98 -8.03
C ALA A 316 19.00 0.23 -7.26
N VAL A 317 19.35 1.40 -7.76
CA VAL A 317 18.88 2.70 -7.27
C VAL A 317 18.38 3.49 -8.46
N LEU A 318 17.09 3.76 -8.49
CA LEU A 318 16.41 4.50 -9.55
C LEU A 318 16.07 5.88 -8.99
N LYS A 319 16.59 6.95 -9.61
CA LYS A 319 16.22 8.31 -9.24
C LYS A 319 14.96 8.74 -10.00
N GLY A 320 14.17 9.62 -9.40
CA GLY A 320 12.96 10.17 -10.02
C GLY A 320 13.20 10.96 -11.32
N ASP A 321 14.45 11.29 -11.65
CA ASP A 321 14.84 11.87 -12.94
C ASP A 321 15.11 10.82 -14.04
N GLY A 322 14.89 9.53 -13.74
CA GLY A 322 15.11 8.41 -14.66
C GLY A 322 16.56 7.94 -14.73
N THR A 323 17.49 8.56 -13.99
CA THR A 323 18.89 8.13 -13.97
C THR A 323 19.10 6.95 -12.99
N GLN A 324 19.89 5.97 -13.40
CA GLN A 324 20.40 4.97 -12.46
C GLN A 324 21.56 5.59 -11.68
N ALA A 325 21.50 5.52 -10.35
CA ALA A 325 22.67 5.83 -9.55
C ALA A 325 23.57 4.60 -9.49
N ASN A 326 24.88 4.76 -9.79
CA ASN A 326 25.83 3.67 -9.70
C ASN A 326 25.82 3.07 -8.28
N THR A 327 25.66 1.76 -8.20
CA THR A 327 25.72 0.96 -6.97
C THR A 327 27.14 0.83 -6.41
N GLU A 328 28.16 1.23 -7.19
CA GLU A 328 29.56 1.28 -6.76
C GLU A 328 29.98 2.70 -6.38
N GLY A 329 29.65 3.08 -5.16
CA GLY A 329 30.12 4.32 -4.56
C GLY A 329 29.96 4.25 -3.06
N VAL A 330 31.01 3.79 -2.37
CA VAL A 330 31.17 4.03 -0.94
C VAL A 330 30.99 5.53 -0.73
N ILE A 331 29.87 5.95 -0.13
CA ILE A 331 29.74 7.31 0.38
C ILE A 331 30.65 7.36 1.61
N THR A 332 31.92 7.72 1.40
CA THR A 332 32.79 8.12 2.50
C THR A 332 32.17 9.36 3.15
N PRO A 333 32.09 9.42 4.49
CA PRO A 333 31.55 10.58 5.17
C PRO A 333 32.52 11.75 4.96
N ALA A 334 32.17 12.68 4.08
CA ALA A 334 32.86 13.97 4.05
C ALA A 334 32.47 14.73 5.32
N ALA A 335 33.49 15.12 6.09
CA ALA A 335 33.38 15.94 7.29
C ALA A 335 32.48 17.18 7.07
N PRO A 336 31.84 17.71 8.13
CA PRO A 336 30.83 18.75 7.96
C PRO A 336 31.49 20.03 7.47
N VAL A 337 31.30 20.34 6.20
CA VAL A 337 31.55 21.70 5.71
C VAL A 337 30.37 22.53 6.21
N ILE A 338 30.63 23.33 7.25
CA ILE A 338 29.72 24.40 7.67
C ILE A 338 29.70 25.42 6.52
N SER A 339 28.86 25.18 5.53
CA SER A 339 28.39 26.22 4.62
C SER A 339 27.08 26.74 5.18
N THR A 340 27.09 28.00 5.61
CA THR A 340 25.92 28.79 5.98
C THR A 340 24.97 28.90 4.79
N ILE A 341 24.08 27.91 4.66
CA ILE A 341 22.99 27.91 3.69
C ILE A 341 21.70 27.69 4.50
N SER A 342 20.80 28.66 4.40
CA SER A 342 19.44 28.63 4.95
C SER A 342 18.74 27.30 4.64
N PRO A 343 17.85 26.79 5.51
CA PRO A 343 17.14 25.55 5.27
C PRO A 343 16.26 25.70 4.02
N GLN A 344 16.74 25.23 2.87
CA GLN A 344 15.92 25.10 1.68
C GLN A 344 15.24 23.74 1.70
N SER A 345 13.91 23.79 1.78
CA SER A 345 12.99 22.70 1.48
C SER A 345 13.43 21.94 0.23
N THR A 346 13.69 20.64 0.35
CA THR A 346 14.00 19.74 -0.77
C THR A 346 12.75 19.17 -1.45
N ALA A 347 11.55 19.62 -1.06
CA ALA A 347 10.34 19.37 -1.85
C ALA A 347 10.34 20.30 -3.07
N LYS A 348 10.59 19.73 -4.26
CA LYS A 348 10.34 20.44 -5.53
C LYS A 348 8.85 20.37 -5.84
N TYR A 349 8.13 21.43 -5.49
CA TYR A 349 6.75 21.64 -5.92
C TYR A 349 6.72 22.09 -7.38
N TYR A 350 6.13 21.29 -8.26
CA TYR A 350 5.78 21.76 -9.60
C TYR A 350 4.39 22.40 -9.56
N LYS A 351 4.34 23.72 -9.53
CA LYS A 351 3.10 24.49 -9.67
C LYS A 351 2.72 24.57 -11.15
N LEU A 352 1.81 23.71 -11.60
CA LEU A 352 1.17 23.81 -12.91
C LEU A 352 -0.10 24.66 -12.80
N GLY A 353 0.06 25.98 -12.96
CA GLY A 353 -1.08 26.90 -13.14
C GLY A 353 -0.91 28.27 -12.50
N THR A 354 -1.26 29.30 -13.26
CA THR A 354 -1.34 30.69 -12.80
C THR A 354 -2.64 30.87 -11.99
N ILE A 355 -2.52 31.23 -10.71
CA ILE A 355 -3.66 31.59 -9.87
C ILE A 355 -4.06 33.03 -10.21
N SER A 356 -5.30 33.23 -10.66
CA SER A 356 -5.85 34.54 -11.02
C SER A 356 -6.47 35.32 -9.84
N HIS A 357 -6.55 34.75 -8.62
CA HIS A 357 -7.14 35.44 -7.47
C HIS A 357 -6.44 35.17 -6.11
N PRO A 358 -6.28 36.18 -5.22
CA PRO A 358 -5.29 36.13 -4.14
C PRO A 358 -5.76 35.53 -2.79
N ASN A 359 -6.90 34.85 -2.69
CA ASN A 359 -7.49 34.47 -1.39
C ASN A 359 -7.48 32.95 -1.06
N GLN A 360 -6.45 32.21 -1.46
CA GLN A 360 -6.21 30.87 -0.90
C GLN A 360 -4.79 30.81 -0.31
N VAL A 361 -4.72 30.96 1.01
CA VAL A 361 -3.54 30.77 1.87
C VAL A 361 -3.54 29.29 2.33
N PRO A 362 -2.37 28.64 2.49
CA PRO A 362 -2.23 27.18 2.52
C PRO A 362 -2.41 26.60 3.93
N TRP A 363 -2.76 25.32 4.02
CA TRP A 363 -2.67 24.55 5.27
C TRP A 363 -1.96 23.21 5.05
N HIS A 364 -1.30 22.79 6.13
CA HIS A 364 -0.19 21.86 6.29
C HIS A 364 -0.42 20.40 5.89
#